data_AF-A0AAW4YDA9-F1
#
_entry.id   AF-A0AAW4YDA9-F1
#
_cell.length_a   1.000
_cell.length_b   1.000
_cell.length_c   1.000
_cell.angle_alpha   90.00
_cell.angle_beta   90.00
_cell.angle_gamma   90.00
#
_symmetry.space_group_name_H-M   'P 1'
#
loop_
_entity.id
_entity.type
_entity.pdbx_description
1 polymer ?
#
loop_
_entity_poly.entity_id
_entity_poly.type
_entity_poly.pdbx_seq_one_letter_code
_entity_poly.pdbx_strand_id
1 'polypeptide(L)'
;MSKSNQKIASIEQLSNNEGIISALAFDQRGALKRMMAKHQTEEPTVAQIEQLKVLVAEELTRYASSVLLDPEYFLPASDARNKD
;
A
#
# COMPACT_ATOMS: atom_id res chain seq x y z
N MET A 1 28.50 10.51 4.12
CA MET A 1 27.37 10.07 4.99
C MET A 1 27.46 8.56 5.17
N SER A 2 27.67 8.05 6.39
CA SER A 2 27.59 6.61 6.69
C SER A 2 26.15 6.26 7.09
N LYS A 3 25.56 5.24 6.46
CA LYS A 3 24.23 4.70 6.81
C LYS A 3 24.43 3.55 7.79
N SER A 4 23.55 3.40 8.77
CA SER A 4 23.59 2.24 9.67
C SER A 4 23.26 0.96 8.88
N ASN A 5 23.83 -0.17 9.32
CA ASN A 5 23.56 -1.47 8.71
C ASN A 5 22.06 -1.80 8.70
N GLN A 6 21.33 -1.42 9.76
CA GLN A 6 19.88 -1.62 9.83
C GLN A 6 19.12 -0.82 8.74
N LYS A 7 19.53 0.42 8.46
CA LYS A 7 18.90 1.21 7.39
C LYS A 7 19.15 0.62 6.01
N ILE A 8 20.35 0.07 5.80
CA ILE A 8 20.70 -0.60 4.54
C ILE A 8 19.80 -1.83 4.36
N ALA A 9 19.74 -2.71 5.35
CA ALA A 9 18.89 -3.91 5.31
C ALA A 9 17.40 -3.59 5.10
N SER A 10 16.88 -2.54 5.73
CA SER A 10 15.48 -2.12 5.52
C SER A 10 15.23 -1.55 4.12
N ILE A 11 16.20 -0.85 3.52
CA ILE A 11 16.07 -0.37 2.12
C ILE A 11 16.14 -1.55 1.14
N GLU A 12 16.99 -2.54 1.41
CA GLU A 12 17.07 -3.78 0.62
C GLU A 12 15.74 -4.54 0.65
N GLN A 13 15.08 -4.63 1.81
CA GLN A 13 13.74 -5.22 1.94
C GLN A 13 12.64 -4.47 1.19
N LEU A 14 12.85 -3.20 0.85
CA LEU A 14 11.89 -2.37 0.10
C LEU A 14 12.17 -2.34 -1.41
N SER A 15 13.27 -2.96 -1.83
CA SER A 15 13.76 -2.96 -3.21
C SER A 15 13.56 -4.32 -3.86
N ASN A 16 13.56 -4.36 -5.20
CA ASN A 16 13.59 -5.61 -5.94
C ASN A 16 15.01 -6.23 -5.95
N ASN A 17 15.16 -7.36 -6.62
CA ASN A 17 16.42 -8.08 -6.79
C ASN A 17 17.53 -7.30 -7.52
N GLU A 18 17.19 -6.21 -8.22
CA GLU A 18 18.13 -5.31 -8.90
C GLU A 18 18.49 -4.08 -8.05
N GLY A 19 17.98 -3.99 -6.82
CA GLY A 19 18.17 -2.82 -5.95
C GLY A 19 17.33 -1.61 -6.34
N ILE A 20 16.27 -1.79 -7.14
CA ILE A 20 15.34 -0.74 -7.57
C ILE A 20 14.11 -0.74 -6.66
N ILE A 21 13.71 0.43 -6.18
CA ILE A 21 12.46 0.61 -5.43
C ILE A 21 11.30 0.77 -6.41
N SER A 22 10.72 -0.36 -6.81
CA SER A 22 9.47 -0.46 -7.57
C SER A 22 8.25 -0.54 -6.63
N ALA A 23 8.08 0.48 -5.78
CA ALA A 23 7.04 0.48 -4.75
C ALA A 23 5.65 0.86 -5.30
N LEU A 24 4.61 0.21 -4.78
CA LEU A 24 3.21 0.58 -5.00
C LEU A 24 2.76 1.60 -3.95
N ALA A 25 2.27 2.77 -4.37
CA ALA A 25 1.76 3.79 -3.46
C ALA A 25 0.22 3.78 -3.43
N PHE A 26 -0.35 3.43 -2.27
CA PHE A 26 -1.81 3.42 -2.08
C PHE A 26 -2.27 4.00 -0.72
N ASP A 27 -1.63 5.08 -0.28
CA ASP A 27 -1.89 5.82 0.97
C ASP A 27 -2.96 6.91 0.83
N GLN A 28 -3.65 6.98 -0.31
CA GLN A 28 -4.65 8.02 -0.54
C GLN A 28 -5.88 7.80 0.36
N ARG A 29 -6.26 8.87 1.05
CA ARG A 29 -7.45 8.94 1.92
C ARG A 29 -8.55 9.75 1.24
N GLY A 30 -8.64 11.04 1.55
CA GLY A 30 -9.66 11.93 0.96
C GLY A 30 -9.63 12.00 -0.57
N ALA A 31 -8.47 11.80 -1.20
CA ALA A 31 -8.38 11.72 -2.66
C ALA A 31 -9.11 10.48 -3.20
N LEU A 32 -8.92 9.31 -2.57
CA LEU A 32 -9.64 8.09 -2.93
C LEU A 32 -11.15 8.22 -2.67
N LYS A 33 -11.55 8.80 -1.53
CA LYS A 33 -12.96 9.10 -1.23
C LYS A 33 -13.59 9.97 -2.33
N ARG A 34 -12.90 11.03 -2.78
CA ARG A 34 -13.38 11.88 -3.89
C ARG A 34 -13.44 11.15 -5.23
N MET A 35 -12.57 10.18 -5.49
CA MET A 35 -12.62 9.37 -6.71
C MET A 35 -13.84 8.45 -6.68
N MET A 36 -14.06 7.73 -5.57
CA MET A 36 -15.21 6.84 -5.40
C MET A 36 -16.55 7.60 -5.49
N ALA A 37 -16.64 8.77 -4.84
CA ALA A 37 -17.86 9.59 -4.83
C ALA A 37 -18.31 10.08 -6.23
N LYS A 38 -17.46 10.01 -7.26
CA LYS A 38 -17.86 10.31 -8.65
C LYS A 38 -18.72 9.21 -9.27
N HIS A 39 -18.79 8.03 -8.64
CA HIS A 39 -19.40 6.82 -9.19
C HIS A 39 -20.52 6.24 -8.33
N GLN A 40 -20.93 6.94 -7.25
CA GLN A 40 -22.03 6.56 -6.37
C GLN A 40 -22.70 7.81 -5.78
N THR A 41 -23.97 7.71 -5.40
CA THR A 41 -24.74 8.80 -4.79
C THR A 41 -24.45 8.96 -3.30
N GLU A 42 -24.16 7.86 -2.62
CA GLU A 42 -23.84 7.83 -1.20
C GLU A 42 -22.38 8.23 -0.96
N GLU A 43 -22.09 8.76 0.23
CA GLU A 43 -20.69 8.94 0.61
C GLU A 43 -19.97 7.59 0.72
N PRO A 44 -18.74 7.46 0.19
CA PRO A 44 -17.94 6.25 0.36
C PRO A 44 -17.71 5.97 1.84
N THR A 45 -18.07 4.76 2.24
CA THR A 45 -17.92 4.28 3.62
C THR A 45 -16.48 3.86 3.89
N VAL A 46 -16.10 3.83 5.18
CA VAL A 46 -14.79 3.31 5.62
C VAL A 46 -14.57 1.89 5.10
N ALA A 47 -15.56 1.01 5.26
CA ALA A 47 -15.47 -0.38 4.81
C ALA A 47 -15.23 -0.52 3.30
N GLN A 48 -15.85 0.32 2.46
CA GLN A 48 -15.59 0.30 1.01
C GLN A 48 -14.15 0.74 0.68
N ILE A 49 -13.63 1.73 1.40
CA ILE A 49 -12.25 2.21 1.24
C ILE A 49 -11.25 1.13 1.67
N GLU A 50 -11.48 0.49 2.82
CA GLU A 50 -10.67 -0.61 3.33
C GLU A 50 -10.67 -1.79 2.36
N GLN A 51 -11.84 -2.23 1.91
CA GLN A 51 -11.98 -3.36 0.99
C GLN A 51 -11.21 -3.13 -0.32
N LEU A 52 -11.29 -1.92 -0.87
CA LEU A 52 -10.56 -1.58 -2.10
C LEU A 52 -9.04 -1.61 -1.87
N LYS A 53 -8.56 -1.15 -0.70
CA LYS A 53 -7.13 -1.21 -0.34
C LYS A 53 -6.65 -2.65 -0.17
N VAL A 54 -7.45 -3.52 0.46
CA VAL A 54 -7.17 -4.95 0.57
C VAL A 54 -7.05 -5.57 -0.82
N LEU A 55 -8.03 -5.38 -1.70
CA LEU A 55 -8.02 -5.95 -3.06
C LEU A 55 -6.79 -5.52 -3.86
N VAL A 56 -6.42 -4.23 -3.81
CA VAL A 56 -5.22 -3.75 -4.49
C VAL A 56 -3.95 -4.36 -3.90
N ALA A 57 -3.88 -4.53 -2.58
CA ALA A 57 -2.75 -5.17 -1.93
C ALA A 57 -2.63 -6.65 -2.35
N GLU A 58 -3.71 -7.42 -2.30
CA GLU A 58 -3.74 -8.85 -2.65
C GLU A 58 -3.36 -9.11 -4.12
N GLU A 59 -3.84 -8.27 -5.03
CA GLU A 59 -3.64 -8.47 -6.46
C GLU A 59 -2.32 -7.89 -6.97
N LEU A 60 -1.90 -6.72 -6.46
CA LEU A 60 -0.79 -5.98 -7.07
C LEU A 60 0.54 -6.08 -6.30
N THR A 61 0.54 -6.44 -5.02
CA THR A 61 1.80 -6.48 -4.23
C THR A 61 2.80 -7.49 -4.76
N ARG A 62 2.35 -8.59 -5.39
CA ARG A 62 3.22 -9.58 -6.03
C ARG A 62 4.07 -9.02 -7.19
N TYR A 63 3.72 -7.85 -7.72
CA TYR A 63 4.43 -7.18 -8.81
C TYR A 63 5.24 -5.97 -8.33
N ALA A 64 5.14 -5.61 -7.04
CA ALA A 64 5.83 -4.48 -6.44
C ALA A 64 6.89 -4.98 -5.46
N SER A 65 7.98 -4.23 -5.32
CA SER A 65 9.00 -4.55 -4.29
C SER A 65 8.51 -4.23 -2.88
N SER A 66 7.65 -3.24 -2.75
CA SER A 66 7.06 -2.83 -1.48
C SER A 66 5.76 -2.06 -1.71
N VAL A 67 5.03 -1.78 -0.63
CA VAL A 67 3.77 -1.03 -0.68
C VAL A 67 3.75 0.06 0.40
N LEU A 68 3.32 1.26 0.03
CA LEU A 68 3.08 2.40 0.93
C LEU A 68 1.58 2.53 1.18
N LEU A 69 1.17 2.38 2.44
CA LEU A 69 -0.23 2.38 2.88
C LEU A 69 -0.40 3.33 4.07
N ASP A 70 -1.60 3.88 4.22
CA ASP A 70 -1.94 4.75 5.34
C ASP A 70 -2.44 3.91 6.54
N PRO A 71 -2.11 4.26 7.79
CA PRO A 71 -2.50 3.46 8.95
C PRO A 71 -4.00 3.48 9.28
N GLU A 72 -4.76 4.43 8.71
CA GLU A 72 -6.16 4.69 9.04
C GLU A 72 -7.09 3.63 8.46
N TYR A 73 -6.77 3.13 7.25
CA TYR A 73 -7.57 2.12 6.53
C TYR A 73 -6.80 0.79 6.35
N PHE A 74 -5.68 0.59 7.07
CA PHE A 74 -4.72 -0.49 6.80
C PHE A 74 -4.70 -1.63 7.81
N LEU A 75 -5.22 -1.49 9.03
CA LEU A 75 -5.17 -2.59 10.02
C LEU A 75 -5.76 -3.92 9.50
N PRO A 76 -6.80 -3.93 8.64
CA PRO A 76 -7.22 -5.15 7.95
C PRO A 76 -6.36 -5.55 6.75
N ALA A 77 -5.73 -4.59 6.06
CA ALA A 77 -4.99 -4.80 4.81
C ALA A 77 -3.51 -5.20 5.01
N SER A 78 -2.89 -4.90 6.15
CA SER A 78 -1.53 -5.39 6.48
C SER A 78 -1.44 -6.90 6.51
N ASP A 79 -2.49 -7.55 7.00
CA ASP A 79 -2.52 -9.00 7.19
C ASP A 79 -2.75 -9.74 5.86
N ALA A 80 -3.33 -9.06 4.87
CA ALA A 80 -3.55 -9.57 3.51
C ALA A 80 -2.31 -9.47 2.61
N ARG A 81 -1.19 -8.92 3.10
CA ARG A 81 0.05 -8.87 2.32
C ARG A 81 0.55 -10.28 2.07
N ASN A 82 0.60 -10.68 0.81
CA ASN A 82 1.15 -11.95 0.40
C ASN A 82 2.61 -12.06 0.89
N LYS A 83 2.92 -13.13 1.65
CA LYS A 83 4.23 -13.40 2.24
C LYS A 83 4.89 -14.58 1.53
N ASP A 84 5.01 -14.45 0.22
CA ASP A 84 5.86 -15.33 -0.58
C ASP A 84 7.23 -14.67 -0.79
#